data_AF-A0A3D1I2B9-F1
#
_entry.id   AF-A0A3D1I2B9-F1
#
_cell.length_a   1.000
_cell.length_b   1.000
_cell.length_c   1.000
_cell.angle_alpha   90.00
_cell.angle_beta   90.00
_cell.angle_gamma   90.00
#
_symmetry.space_group_name_H-M   'P 1'
#
loop_
_entity.id
_entity.type
_entity.pdbx_description
1 polymer ?
#
loop_
_entity_poly.entity_id
_entity_poly.type
_entity_poly.pdbx_seq_one_letter_code
_entity_poly.pdbx_strand_id
1 'polypeptide(L)'
;CAAGLYKPDSGKVLIDGESTYNSDEVRSRLFFVPDDLFFPIGSTPNSAARFYKDYYPEFSLGNFERMLKLFELDGDAKIRGFSKGMQRQTEIALALASSPKVLLLDECLDGLDIAKKDICKQLFMDYMAQSGCTMLISSHAISDLQNLCDRIVLISGKHMQMNCCTDDIPSTWRKFRLQFDFEPTRSLFGNIDIKKLDIDGRSAVVTVCGHIDDARAKLSALNPLFIDEFPMELEEIFLQETEDKSDEISKVFE
;
A
#
# COMPACT_ATOMS: atom_id res chain seq x y z
N CYS A 1 2.54 -10.53 -14.02
CA CYS A 1 3.52 -9.96 -14.98
C CYS A 1 4.79 -9.47 -14.30
N ALA A 2 4.71 -8.64 -13.24
CA ALA A 2 5.88 -8.09 -12.54
C ALA A 2 6.94 -9.15 -12.17
N ALA A 3 6.50 -10.22 -11.50
CA ALA A 3 7.34 -11.35 -11.08
C ALA A 3 7.87 -12.25 -12.24
N GLY A 4 7.60 -11.91 -13.51
CA GLY A 4 8.05 -12.71 -14.66
C GLY A 4 7.25 -13.99 -14.94
N LEU A 5 6.21 -14.28 -14.14
CA LEU A 5 5.37 -15.49 -14.28
C LEU A 5 4.47 -15.49 -15.52
N TYR A 6 4.13 -14.31 -16.03
CA TYR A 6 3.25 -14.12 -17.19
C TYR A 6 3.88 -13.16 -18.18
N LYS A 7 3.74 -13.47 -19.47
CA LYS A 7 4.13 -12.58 -20.56
C LYS A 7 3.07 -11.47 -20.70
N PRO A 8 3.45 -10.19 -20.72
CA PRO A 8 2.50 -9.11 -20.98
C PRO A 8 2.01 -9.16 -22.44
N ASP A 9 0.73 -8.81 -22.66
CA ASP A 9 0.14 -8.70 -24.00
C ASP A 9 0.79 -7.56 -24.81
N SER A 10 1.13 -6.46 -24.13
CA SER A 10 1.85 -5.31 -24.68
C SER A 10 2.69 -4.61 -23.60
N GLY A 11 3.65 -3.78 -24.02
CA GLY A 11 4.59 -3.12 -23.10
C GLY A 11 5.72 -4.04 -22.62
N LYS A 12 6.48 -3.59 -21.62
CA LYS A 12 7.62 -4.31 -21.04
C LYS A 12 7.64 -4.12 -19.52
N VAL A 13 8.11 -5.15 -18.82
CA VAL A 13 8.41 -5.09 -17.38
C VAL A 13 9.91 -5.32 -17.25
N LEU A 14 10.61 -4.34 -16.68
CA LEU A 14 12.07 -4.35 -16.60
C LEU A 14 12.53 -4.15 -15.15
N ILE A 15 13.56 -4.88 -14.74
CA ILE A 15 14.34 -4.63 -13.51
C ILE A 15 15.77 -4.35 -13.95
N ASP A 16 16.31 -3.20 -13.57
CA ASP A 16 17.63 -2.72 -14.02
C ASP A 16 17.80 -2.74 -15.56
N GLY A 17 16.70 -2.54 -16.29
CA GLY A 17 16.69 -2.56 -17.77
C GLY A 17 16.50 -3.96 -18.40
N GLU A 18 16.47 -5.02 -17.59
CA GLU A 18 16.33 -6.40 -18.05
C GLU A 18 14.90 -6.95 -17.86
N SER A 19 14.44 -7.76 -18.81
CA SER A 19 13.10 -8.36 -18.74
C SER A 19 12.99 -9.37 -17.60
N THR A 20 11.92 -9.29 -16.80
CA THR A 20 11.63 -10.30 -15.77
C THR A 20 11.08 -11.60 -16.35
N TYR A 21 10.49 -11.56 -17.55
CA TYR A 21 9.99 -12.74 -18.24
C TYR A 21 11.14 -13.55 -18.86
N ASN A 22 11.18 -14.86 -18.61
CA ASN A 22 12.20 -15.81 -19.10
C ASN A 22 13.66 -15.46 -18.75
N SER A 23 13.90 -14.78 -17.61
CA SER A 23 15.26 -14.52 -17.12
C SER A 23 15.44 -15.05 -15.70
N ASP A 24 16.15 -16.16 -15.55
CA ASP A 24 16.44 -16.75 -14.23
C ASP A 24 17.38 -15.86 -13.41
N GLU A 25 18.30 -15.16 -14.06
CA GLU A 25 19.22 -14.21 -13.41
C GLU A 25 18.50 -12.98 -12.82
N VAL A 26 17.50 -12.45 -13.53
CA VAL A 26 16.67 -11.38 -12.99
C VAL A 26 15.81 -11.90 -11.84
N ARG A 27 15.26 -13.11 -12.00
CA ARG A 27 14.40 -13.74 -10.97
C ARG A 27 15.17 -14.13 -9.72
N SER A 28 16.46 -14.47 -9.79
CA SER A 28 17.27 -14.73 -8.59
C SER A 28 17.56 -13.46 -7.77
N ARG A 29 17.29 -12.27 -8.32
CA ARG A 29 17.37 -10.97 -7.61
C ARG A 29 16.01 -10.48 -7.09
N LEU A 30 14.93 -11.19 -7.42
CA LEU A 30 13.57 -10.81 -7.09
C LEU A 30 12.94 -11.88 -6.21
N PHE A 31 12.17 -11.46 -5.21
CA PHE A 31 11.31 -12.37 -4.45
C PHE A 31 9.85 -11.90 -4.57
N PHE A 32 8.93 -12.84 -4.76
CA PHE A 32 7.51 -12.57 -4.82
C PHE A 32 6.78 -13.35 -3.73
N VAL A 33 6.12 -12.61 -2.83
CA VAL A 33 5.21 -13.16 -1.82
C VAL A 33 3.79 -13.02 -2.34
N PRO A 34 3.14 -14.11 -2.78
CA PRO A 34 1.75 -14.07 -3.24
C PRO A 34 0.78 -13.93 -2.07
N ASP A 35 -0.46 -13.52 -2.37
CA ASP A 35 -1.54 -13.54 -1.39
C ASP A 35 -1.82 -14.99 -0.91
N ASP A 36 -2.08 -15.89 -1.86
CA ASP A 36 -2.25 -17.31 -1.56
C ASP A 36 -0.89 -18.02 -1.45
N LEU A 37 -0.50 -18.34 -0.22
CA LEU A 37 0.74 -19.07 0.07
C LEU A 37 0.62 -20.55 -0.29
N PHE A 38 1.65 -21.06 -0.96
CA PHE A 38 1.75 -22.48 -1.28
C PHE A 38 2.99 -23.11 -0.65
N PHE A 39 2.77 -24.06 0.25
CA PHE A 39 3.82 -24.90 0.81
C PHE A 39 3.60 -26.39 0.47
N PRO A 40 4.64 -27.09 -0.05
CA PRO A 40 4.58 -28.52 -0.34
C PRO A 40 4.16 -29.35 0.88
N ILE A 41 3.51 -30.49 0.63
CA ILE A 41 3.06 -31.41 1.70
C ILE A 41 4.27 -31.87 2.51
N GLY A 42 4.20 -31.74 3.83
CA GLY A 42 5.26 -32.19 4.74
C GLY A 42 6.46 -31.25 4.84
N SER A 43 6.44 -30.11 4.15
CA SER A 43 7.48 -29.09 4.32
C SER A 43 7.46 -28.49 5.72
N THR A 44 8.66 -28.27 6.24
CA THR A 44 8.98 -27.49 7.44
C THR A 44 9.69 -26.20 7.04
N PRO A 45 9.69 -25.15 7.88
CA PRO A 45 10.45 -23.92 7.59
C PRO A 45 11.91 -24.20 7.24
N ASN A 46 12.58 -25.10 7.97
CA ASN A 46 13.97 -25.48 7.70
C ASN A 46 14.13 -26.18 6.34
N SER A 47 13.20 -27.05 5.96
CA SER A 47 13.24 -27.69 4.64
C SER A 47 13.00 -26.70 3.50
N ALA A 48 12.12 -25.72 3.71
CA ALA A 48 11.88 -24.64 2.75
C ALA A 48 13.14 -23.78 2.61
N ALA A 49 13.76 -23.35 3.71
CA ALA A 49 14.99 -22.56 3.67
C ALA A 49 16.13 -23.26 2.89
N ARG A 50 16.26 -24.58 3.00
CA ARG A 50 17.22 -25.34 2.17
C ARG A 50 16.89 -25.25 0.69
N PHE A 51 15.63 -25.42 0.31
CA PHE A 51 15.19 -25.26 -1.07
C PHE A 51 15.46 -23.85 -1.61
N TYR A 52 15.13 -22.82 -0.83
CA TYR A 52 15.37 -21.43 -1.21
C TYR A 52 16.87 -21.11 -1.33
N LYS A 53 17.71 -21.65 -0.45
CA LYS A 53 19.16 -21.49 -0.52
C LYS A 53 19.77 -22.04 -1.81
N ASP A 54 19.22 -23.11 -2.37
CA ASP A 54 19.71 -23.67 -3.63
C ASP A 54 19.38 -22.78 -4.85
N TYR A 55 18.34 -21.93 -4.74
CA TYR A 55 17.91 -21.03 -5.82
C TYR A 55 18.44 -19.60 -5.67
N TYR A 56 18.56 -19.10 -4.45
CA TYR A 56 19.02 -17.74 -4.14
C TYR A 56 20.47 -17.78 -3.62
N PRO A 57 21.47 -17.35 -4.42
CA PRO A 57 22.89 -17.45 -4.04
C PRO A 57 23.24 -16.69 -2.76
N GLU A 58 22.53 -15.60 -2.49
CA GLU A 58 22.75 -14.72 -1.33
C GLU A 58 21.86 -15.09 -0.13
N PHE A 59 21.29 -16.30 -0.11
CA PHE A 59 20.43 -16.73 0.97
C PHE A 59 21.17 -16.82 2.31
N SER A 60 20.71 -16.04 3.29
CA SER A 60 21.27 -15.99 4.65
C SER A 60 20.49 -16.87 5.61
N LEU A 61 21.00 -18.08 5.84
CA LEU A 61 20.44 -18.99 6.85
C LEU A 61 20.44 -18.36 8.26
N GLY A 62 21.47 -17.57 8.59
CA GLY A 62 21.54 -16.89 9.87
C GLY A 62 20.44 -15.82 10.05
N ASN A 63 20.08 -15.09 8.99
CA ASN A 63 18.95 -14.15 9.06
C ASN A 63 17.63 -14.91 9.18
N PHE A 64 17.46 -16.01 8.43
CA PHE A 64 16.28 -16.87 8.51
C PHE A 64 16.05 -17.39 9.93
N GLU A 65 17.08 -17.96 10.57
CA GLU A 65 16.99 -18.49 11.94
C GLU A 65 16.65 -17.40 12.98
N ARG A 66 17.21 -16.20 12.83
CA ARG A 66 16.85 -15.06 13.70
C ARG A 66 15.39 -14.65 13.53
N MET A 67 14.87 -14.65 12.30
CA MET A 67 13.47 -14.32 12.03
C MET A 67 12.51 -15.40 12.55
N LEU A 68 12.84 -16.69 12.41
CA LEU A 68 12.05 -17.76 13.03
C LEU A 68 12.00 -17.58 14.55
N LYS A 69 13.13 -17.24 15.19
CA LYS A 69 13.17 -16.96 16.63
C LYS A 69 12.33 -15.73 17.00
N LEU A 70 12.41 -14.65 16.22
CA LEU A 70 11.62 -13.43 16.42
C LEU A 70 10.11 -13.70 16.33
N PHE A 71 9.71 -14.57 15.40
CA PHE A 71 8.31 -14.96 15.21
C PHE A 71 7.87 -16.12 16.12
N GLU A 72 8.77 -16.68 16.93
CA GLU A 72 8.51 -17.84 17.80
C GLU A 72 8.02 -19.07 17.02
N LEU A 73 8.57 -19.28 15.82
CA LEU A 73 8.21 -20.38 14.94
C LEU A 73 9.15 -21.58 15.12
N ASP A 74 8.56 -22.78 15.20
CA ASP A 74 9.31 -24.04 15.19
C ASP A 74 9.76 -24.38 13.76
N GLY A 75 11.07 -24.39 13.53
CA GLY A 75 11.67 -24.65 12.23
C GLY A 75 11.46 -26.08 11.69
N ASP A 76 11.10 -27.03 12.56
CA ASP A 76 10.91 -28.44 12.22
C ASP A 76 9.44 -28.87 12.26
N ALA A 77 8.54 -28.00 12.71
CA ALA A 77 7.10 -28.21 12.58
C ALA A 77 6.65 -28.12 11.12
N LYS A 78 5.57 -28.83 10.80
CA LYS A 78 4.98 -28.80 9.44
C LYS A 78 4.29 -27.45 9.21
N ILE A 79 4.66 -26.75 8.15
CA ILE A 79 4.12 -25.41 7.82
C ILE A 79 2.60 -25.46 7.65
N ARG A 80 2.03 -26.53 7.08
CA ARG A 80 0.57 -26.67 6.93
C ARG A 80 -0.20 -26.74 8.24
N GLY A 81 0.47 -27.04 9.36
CA GLY A 81 -0.13 -27.01 10.69
C GLY A 81 -0.13 -25.61 11.32
N PHE A 82 0.58 -24.65 10.71
CA PHE A 82 0.63 -23.27 11.17
C PHE A 82 -0.67 -22.53 10.86
N SER A 83 -0.99 -21.53 11.68
CA SER A 83 -2.02 -20.55 11.36
C SER A 83 -1.64 -19.78 10.08
N LYS A 84 -2.61 -19.16 9.42
CA LYS A 84 -2.35 -18.33 8.23
C LYS A 84 -1.27 -17.28 8.48
N GLY A 85 -1.31 -16.60 9.63
CA GLY A 85 -0.32 -15.60 9.99
C GLY A 85 1.09 -16.17 10.20
N MET A 86 1.19 -17.35 10.83
CA MET A 86 2.48 -18.05 11.00
C MET A 86 3.05 -18.53 9.64
N GLN A 87 2.20 -18.97 8.71
CA GLN A 87 2.61 -19.29 7.34
C GLN A 87 3.14 -18.05 6.62
N ARG A 88 2.45 -16.91 6.76
CA ARG A 88 2.88 -15.61 6.21
C ARG A 88 4.21 -15.15 6.80
N GLN A 89 4.39 -15.25 8.11
CA GLN A 89 5.67 -14.96 8.78
C GLN A 89 6.80 -15.85 8.29
N THR A 90 6.52 -17.14 8.05
CA THR A 90 7.48 -18.08 7.47
C THR A 90 7.90 -17.62 6.07
N GLU A 91 6.95 -17.24 5.22
CA GLU A 91 7.23 -16.75 3.87
C GLU A 91 8.01 -15.43 3.89
N ILE A 92 7.66 -14.49 4.77
CA ILE A 92 8.40 -13.23 4.97
C ILE A 92 9.84 -13.52 5.40
N ALA A 93 10.04 -14.48 6.31
CA ALA A 93 11.38 -14.89 6.72
C ALA A 93 12.18 -15.49 5.56
N LEU A 94 11.56 -16.32 4.71
CA LEU A 94 12.20 -16.87 3.52
C LEU A 94 12.53 -15.76 2.50
N ALA A 95 11.62 -14.82 2.31
CA ALA A 95 11.76 -13.70 1.39
C ALA A 95 12.95 -12.82 1.75
N LEU A 96 13.02 -12.35 3.00
CA LEU A 96 14.10 -11.49 3.47
C LEU A 96 15.43 -12.25 3.60
N ALA A 97 15.39 -13.54 3.96
CA ALA A 97 16.59 -14.36 4.01
C ALA A 97 17.17 -14.60 2.61
N SER A 98 16.37 -14.56 1.55
CA SER A 98 16.83 -14.72 0.16
C SER A 98 17.62 -13.52 -0.37
N SER A 99 17.76 -12.46 0.43
CA SER A 99 18.49 -11.23 0.09
C SER A 99 18.10 -10.62 -1.27
N PRO A 100 16.80 -10.46 -1.61
CA PRO A 100 16.40 -9.91 -2.90
C PRO A 100 16.72 -8.41 -3.03
N LYS A 101 17.03 -7.98 -4.25
CA LYS A 101 17.11 -6.56 -4.62
C LYS A 101 15.73 -5.95 -4.88
N VAL A 102 14.77 -6.77 -5.30
CA VAL A 102 13.38 -6.37 -5.51
C VAL A 102 12.46 -7.33 -4.78
N LEU A 103 11.60 -6.81 -3.91
CA LEU A 103 10.61 -7.59 -3.18
C LEU A 103 9.21 -7.18 -3.62
N LEU A 104 8.46 -8.14 -4.16
CA LEU A 104 7.06 -7.98 -4.55
C LEU A 104 6.18 -8.61 -3.48
N LEU A 105 5.28 -7.84 -2.89
CA LEU A 105 4.44 -8.25 -1.76
C LEU A 105 2.97 -8.09 -2.14
N ASP A 106 2.25 -9.20 -2.23
CA ASP A 106 0.81 -9.19 -2.54
C ASP A 106 -0.01 -9.53 -1.29
N GLU A 107 -0.73 -8.53 -0.77
CA GLU A 107 -1.56 -8.63 0.45
C GLU A 107 -0.81 -9.28 1.63
N CYS A 108 0.51 -9.07 1.69
CA CYS A 108 1.38 -9.84 2.58
C CYS A 108 1.15 -9.55 4.07
N LEU A 109 0.54 -8.42 4.40
CA LEU A 109 0.21 -8.04 5.77
C LEU A 109 -1.19 -8.50 6.18
N ASP A 110 -2.03 -8.93 5.22
CA ASP A 110 -3.38 -9.36 5.53
C ASP A 110 -3.41 -10.64 6.39
N GLY A 111 -4.40 -10.73 7.27
CA GLY A 111 -4.57 -11.84 8.21
C GLY A 111 -3.57 -11.89 9.37
N LEU A 112 -2.66 -10.92 9.48
CA LEU A 112 -1.81 -10.71 10.65
C LEU A 112 -2.52 -9.81 11.69
N ASP A 113 -2.29 -10.09 12.97
CA ASP A 113 -2.69 -9.17 14.03
C ASP A 113 -1.82 -7.89 14.02
N ILE A 114 -2.31 -6.84 14.69
CA ILE A 114 -1.68 -5.51 14.69
C ILE A 114 -0.20 -5.59 15.14
N ALA A 115 0.10 -6.33 16.20
CA ALA A 115 1.46 -6.43 16.71
C ALA A 115 2.40 -7.13 15.72
N LYS A 116 1.93 -8.18 15.05
CA LYS A 116 2.72 -8.88 14.03
C LYS A 116 2.86 -8.07 12.74
N LYS A 117 1.86 -7.27 12.36
CA LYS A 117 1.96 -6.32 11.24
C LYS A 117 3.09 -5.32 11.51
N ASP A 118 3.12 -4.70 12.69
CA ASP A 118 4.14 -3.70 13.04
C ASP A 118 5.55 -4.29 13.01
N ILE A 119 5.74 -5.53 13.51
CA ILE A 119 7.02 -6.24 13.42
C ILE A 119 7.43 -6.45 11.97
N CYS A 120 6.51 -6.89 11.10
CA CYS A 120 6.80 -7.10 9.68
C CYS A 120 7.15 -5.79 8.97
N LYS A 121 6.42 -4.71 9.23
CA LYS A 121 6.72 -3.37 8.70
C LYS A 121 8.12 -2.92 9.12
N GLN A 122 8.49 -3.09 10.39
CA GLN A 122 9.82 -2.75 10.87
C GLN A 122 10.90 -3.57 10.18
N LEU A 123 10.70 -4.88 10.01
CA LEU A 123 11.64 -5.74 9.27
C LEU A 123 11.82 -5.28 7.82
N PHE A 124 10.73 -4.90 7.14
CA PHE A 124 10.79 -4.36 5.79
C PHE A 124 11.57 -3.06 5.74
N MET A 125 11.29 -2.10 6.62
CA MET A 125 12.01 -0.83 6.71
C MET A 125 13.51 -1.03 6.99
N ASP A 126 13.85 -1.87 7.97
CA ASP A 126 15.23 -2.17 8.34
C ASP A 126 15.97 -2.85 7.18
N TYR A 127 15.31 -3.78 6.50
CA TYR A 127 15.88 -4.48 5.36
C TYR A 127 16.12 -3.53 4.17
N MET A 128 15.14 -2.67 3.83
CA MET A 128 15.29 -1.64 2.80
C MET A 128 16.48 -0.71 3.12
N ALA A 129 16.55 -0.21 4.36
CA ALA A 129 17.61 0.69 4.80
C ALA A 129 19.01 0.08 4.73
N GLN A 130 19.15 -1.22 5.03
CA GLN A 130 20.45 -1.91 5.04
C GLN A 130 20.89 -2.40 3.66
N SER A 131 19.95 -2.87 2.83
CA SER A 131 20.26 -3.54 1.56
C SER A 131 20.06 -2.67 0.32
N GLY A 132 19.32 -1.56 0.44
CA GLY A 132 18.85 -0.79 -0.71
C GLY A 132 17.79 -1.53 -1.54
N CYS A 133 17.12 -2.53 -0.96
CA CYS A 133 16.03 -3.26 -1.62
C CYS A 133 14.89 -2.32 -2.03
N THR A 134 14.36 -2.52 -3.23
CA THR A 134 13.12 -1.87 -3.68
C THR A 134 11.93 -2.79 -3.39
N MET A 135 10.92 -2.27 -2.68
CA MET A 135 9.69 -3.02 -2.39
C MET A 135 8.51 -2.48 -3.20
N LEU A 136 7.71 -3.38 -3.77
CA LEU A 136 6.41 -3.08 -4.35
C LEU A 136 5.34 -3.86 -3.60
N ILE A 137 4.41 -3.13 -2.98
CA ILE A 137 3.40 -3.69 -2.10
C ILE A 137 2.02 -3.41 -2.71
N SER A 138 1.24 -4.47 -2.96
CA SER A 138 -0.21 -4.35 -3.15
C SER A 138 -0.92 -4.57 -1.83
N SER A 139 -1.83 -3.66 -1.52
CA SER A 139 -2.80 -3.85 -0.45
C SER A 139 -4.10 -3.11 -0.75
N HIS A 140 -5.23 -3.69 -0.31
CA HIS A 140 -6.52 -3.02 -0.22
C HIS A 140 -6.67 -2.20 1.07
N ALA A 141 -5.83 -2.43 2.08
CA ALA A 141 -5.85 -1.71 3.36
C ALA A 141 -4.80 -0.59 3.36
N ILE A 142 -5.23 0.65 3.17
CA ILE A 142 -4.34 1.82 3.09
C ILE A 142 -3.58 2.05 4.41
N SER A 143 -4.21 1.76 5.54
CA SER A 143 -3.59 1.80 6.87
C SER A 143 -2.37 0.87 7.00
N ASP A 144 -2.31 -0.20 6.20
CA ASP A 144 -1.15 -1.09 6.15
C ASP A 144 0.03 -0.44 5.40
N LEU A 145 -0.24 0.46 4.45
CA LEU A 145 0.77 1.13 3.63
C LEU A 145 1.28 2.44 4.26
N GLN A 146 0.50 3.05 5.16
CA GLN A 146 0.91 4.25 5.89
C GLN A 146 2.24 4.00 6.62
N ASN A 147 3.17 4.95 6.47
CA ASN A 147 4.52 4.94 7.04
C ASN A 147 5.47 3.85 6.52
N LEU A 148 5.06 3.05 5.53
CA LEU A 148 5.91 2.03 4.90
C LEU A 148 6.38 2.44 3.48
N CYS A 149 5.57 3.23 2.77
CA CYS A 149 5.80 3.56 1.37
C CYS A 149 6.07 5.06 1.20
N ASP A 150 7.05 5.41 0.37
CA ASP A 150 7.32 6.81 -0.03
C ASP A 150 6.47 7.25 -1.23
N ARG A 151 5.87 6.29 -1.95
CA ARG A 151 5.09 6.53 -3.16
C ARG A 151 3.89 5.61 -3.21
N ILE A 152 2.74 6.17 -3.59
CA ILE A 152 1.47 5.45 -3.68
C ILE A 152 0.91 5.58 -5.09
N VAL A 153 0.41 4.45 -5.59
CA VAL A 153 -0.24 4.35 -6.90
C VAL A 153 -1.62 3.77 -6.69
N LEU A 154 -2.65 4.54 -7.06
CA LEU A 154 -4.02 4.07 -7.06
C LEU A 154 -4.35 3.48 -8.42
N ILE A 155 -4.81 2.23 -8.42
CA ILE A 155 -5.29 1.55 -9.62
C ILE A 155 -6.77 1.26 -9.43
N SER A 156 -7.60 1.69 -10.39
CA SER A 156 -9.03 1.37 -10.42
C SER A 156 -9.41 0.88 -11.82
N GLY A 157 -10.00 -0.32 -11.88
CA GLY A 157 -10.24 -1.01 -13.14
C GLY A 157 -8.93 -1.38 -13.83
N LYS A 158 -8.69 -0.83 -15.03
CA LYS A 158 -7.48 -1.07 -15.84
C LYS A 158 -6.57 0.15 -15.94
N HIS A 159 -6.82 1.18 -15.14
CA HIS A 159 -6.14 2.46 -15.24
C HIS A 159 -5.56 2.88 -13.89
N MET A 160 -4.40 3.53 -13.96
CA MET A 160 -3.81 4.27 -12.86
C MET A 160 -4.60 5.57 -12.69
N GLN A 161 -5.25 5.73 -11.54
CA GLN A 161 -6.00 6.94 -11.19
C GLN A 161 -5.10 7.97 -10.53
N MET A 162 -4.19 7.51 -9.66
CA MET A 162 -3.31 8.38 -8.89
C MET A 162 -1.89 7.82 -8.85
N ASN A 163 -0.92 8.73 -8.81
CA ASN A 163 0.49 8.41 -8.64
C ASN A 163 1.20 9.59 -7.94
N CYS A 164 1.40 9.49 -6.64
CA CYS A 164 1.93 10.59 -5.82
C CYS A 164 2.99 10.10 -4.83
N CYS A 165 3.89 11.00 -4.44
CA CYS A 165 4.72 10.80 -3.26
C CYS A 165 3.86 11.05 -2.02
N THR A 166 4.06 10.27 -0.97
CA THR A 166 3.34 10.46 0.30
C THR A 166 3.59 11.83 0.91
N ASP A 167 4.79 12.39 0.71
CA ASP A 167 5.17 13.70 1.22
C ASP A 167 4.47 14.85 0.50
N ASP A 168 4.01 14.64 -0.73
CA ASP A 168 3.30 15.65 -1.53
C ASP A 168 1.83 15.76 -1.11
N ILE A 169 1.27 14.72 -0.51
CA ILE A 169 -0.16 14.62 -0.20
C ILE A 169 -0.65 15.78 0.68
N PRO A 170 0.01 16.13 1.81
CA PRO A 170 -0.41 17.25 2.64
C PRO A 170 -0.35 18.61 1.94
N SER A 171 0.45 18.73 0.87
CA SER A 171 0.56 19.97 0.08
C SER A 171 -0.49 20.06 -1.04
N THR A 172 -1.01 18.91 -1.47
CA THR A 172 -1.91 18.82 -2.63
C THR A 172 -3.37 18.70 -2.24
N TRP A 173 -3.69 18.10 -1.08
CA TRP A 173 -5.06 17.90 -0.61
C TRP A 173 -5.32 18.61 0.71
N ARG A 174 -6.42 19.37 0.79
CA ARG A 174 -6.86 20.01 2.05
C ARG A 174 -8.37 19.94 2.22
N LYS A 175 -8.74 19.81 3.49
CA LYS A 175 -10.13 19.91 3.96
C LYS A 175 -10.26 21.19 4.78
N PHE A 176 -11.25 22.00 4.43
CA PHE A 176 -11.61 23.21 5.16
C PHE A 176 -12.96 23.01 5.84
N ARG A 177 -13.04 23.33 7.13
CA ARG A 177 -14.32 23.44 7.84
C ARG A 177 -14.64 24.91 8.01
N LEU A 178 -15.80 25.33 7.52
CA LEU A 178 -16.30 26.68 7.61
C LEU A 178 -17.55 26.71 8.47
N GLN A 179 -17.68 27.76 9.26
CA GLN A 179 -18.89 28.05 10.02
C GLN A 179 -19.45 29.40 9.60
N PHE A 180 -20.75 29.48 9.38
CA PHE A 180 -21.45 30.71 9.03
C PHE A 180 -22.47 31.08 10.12
N ASP A 181 -22.91 32.34 10.11
CA ASP A 181 -24.06 32.83 10.86
C ASP A 181 -25.40 32.61 10.13
N PHE A 182 -25.34 32.28 8.83
CA PHE A 182 -26.45 31.82 8.00
C PHE A 182 -26.26 30.36 7.54
N GLU A 183 -27.29 29.77 6.92
CA GLU A 183 -27.18 28.45 6.28
C GLU A 183 -26.65 28.62 4.85
N PRO A 184 -25.41 28.19 4.54
CA PRO A 184 -24.84 28.36 3.21
C PRO A 184 -25.53 27.44 2.20
N THR A 185 -25.57 27.86 0.95
CA THR A 185 -26.06 27.04 -0.17
C THR A 185 -24.91 26.67 -1.10
N ARG A 186 -25.06 25.59 -1.88
CA ARG A 186 -24.01 25.13 -2.82
C ARG A 186 -23.54 26.21 -3.79
N SER A 187 -24.42 27.14 -4.20
CA SER A 187 -24.08 28.23 -5.13
C SER A 187 -23.07 29.23 -4.56
N LEU A 188 -22.98 29.36 -3.23
CA LEU A 188 -21.99 30.20 -2.56
C LEU A 188 -20.55 29.80 -2.93
N PHE A 189 -20.34 28.52 -3.22
CA PHE A 189 -19.04 27.94 -3.51
C PHE A 189 -18.73 27.79 -5.01
N GLY A 190 -19.61 28.25 -5.90
CA GLY A 190 -19.56 27.94 -7.34
C GLY A 190 -18.30 28.42 -8.09
N ASN A 191 -17.51 29.33 -7.53
CA ASN A 191 -16.27 29.85 -8.12
C ASN A 191 -15.00 29.17 -7.59
N ILE A 192 -15.15 28.10 -6.81
CA ILE A 192 -14.06 27.37 -6.15
C ILE A 192 -14.01 25.98 -6.79
N ASP A 193 -12.82 25.53 -7.17
CA ASP A 193 -12.61 24.17 -7.65
C ASP A 193 -12.65 23.21 -6.44
N ILE A 194 -13.81 22.63 -6.20
CA ILE A 194 -14.10 21.80 -5.04
C ILE A 194 -14.25 20.35 -5.49
N LYS A 195 -13.52 19.45 -4.82
CA LYS A 195 -13.67 18.01 -5.01
C LYS A 195 -14.87 17.46 -4.28
N LYS A 196 -15.13 17.93 -3.06
CA LYS A 196 -16.29 17.52 -2.24
C LYS A 196 -16.79 18.66 -1.38
N LEU A 197 -18.12 18.81 -1.33
CA LEU A 197 -18.81 19.79 -0.51
C LEU A 197 -19.90 19.09 0.29
N ASP A 198 -19.78 19.17 1.62
CA ASP A 198 -20.80 18.75 2.56
C ASP A 198 -21.30 19.97 3.34
N ILE A 199 -22.62 20.11 3.48
CA ILE A 199 -23.25 21.24 4.18
C ILE A 199 -24.21 20.64 5.21
N ASP A 200 -23.98 20.96 6.47
CA ASP A 200 -24.84 20.58 7.59
C ASP A 200 -25.21 21.83 8.40
N GLY A 201 -26.46 22.27 8.24
CA GLY A 201 -26.99 23.49 8.80
C GLY A 201 -26.17 24.72 8.40
N ARG A 202 -25.46 25.30 9.37
CA ARG A 202 -24.61 26.50 9.19
C ARG A 202 -23.12 26.18 9.01
N SER A 203 -22.78 24.89 8.94
CA SER A 203 -21.42 24.43 8.74
C SER A 203 -21.25 23.90 7.31
N ALA A 204 -20.06 24.08 6.75
CA ALA A 204 -19.69 23.49 5.48
C ALA A 204 -18.30 22.87 5.58
N VAL A 205 -18.13 21.68 5.00
CA VAL A 205 -16.84 21.01 4.86
C VAL A 205 -16.51 20.95 3.37
N VAL A 206 -15.40 21.58 2.99
CA VAL A 206 -14.94 21.69 1.61
C VAL A 206 -13.62 20.95 1.45
N THR A 207 -13.55 20.06 0.47
CA THR A 207 -12.32 19.36 0.09
C THR A 207 -11.80 19.92 -1.23
N VAL A 208 -10.52 20.27 -1.26
CA VAL A 208 -9.84 20.87 -2.41
C VAL A 208 -8.58 20.07 -2.72
N CYS A 209 -8.27 19.95 -4.02
CA CYS A 209 -7.03 19.36 -4.51
C CYS A 209 -6.31 20.35 -5.45
N GLY A 210 -5.00 20.53 -5.30
CA GLY A 210 -4.17 21.38 -6.14
C GLY A 210 -3.93 22.80 -5.59
N HIS A 211 -4.64 23.81 -6.11
CA HIS A 211 -4.38 25.23 -5.80
C HIS A 211 -4.93 25.66 -4.43
N ILE A 212 -4.34 25.14 -3.35
CA ILE A 212 -4.81 25.33 -1.97
C ILE A 212 -4.85 26.80 -1.55
N ASP A 213 -3.82 27.59 -1.87
CA ASP A 213 -3.78 28.99 -1.46
C ASP A 213 -4.86 29.84 -2.14
N ASP A 214 -5.16 29.58 -3.41
CA ASP A 214 -6.26 30.22 -4.14
C ASP A 214 -7.62 29.84 -3.53
N ALA A 215 -7.81 28.54 -3.23
CA ALA A 215 -9.02 28.08 -2.58
C ALA A 215 -9.18 28.67 -1.17
N ARG A 216 -8.11 28.75 -0.37
CA ARG A 216 -8.11 29.38 0.95
C ARG A 216 -8.56 30.84 0.85
N ALA A 217 -7.99 31.60 -0.09
CA ALA A 217 -8.36 33.00 -0.31
C ALA A 217 -9.83 33.16 -0.71
N LYS A 218 -10.33 32.33 -1.63
CA LYS A 218 -11.74 32.35 -2.06
C LYS A 218 -12.69 31.95 -0.94
N LEU A 219 -12.35 30.94 -0.14
CA LEU A 219 -13.15 30.50 1.01
C LEU A 219 -13.22 31.58 2.10
N SER A 220 -12.10 32.26 2.39
CA SER A 220 -12.10 33.39 3.33
C SER A 220 -12.96 34.56 2.83
N ALA A 221 -13.02 34.81 1.51
CA ALA A 221 -13.84 35.87 0.93
C ALA A 221 -15.36 35.62 1.06
N LEU A 222 -15.78 34.41 1.43
CA LEU A 222 -17.17 34.09 1.75
C LEU A 222 -17.62 34.61 3.13
N ASN A 223 -16.71 35.21 3.90
CA ASN A 223 -16.93 35.74 5.26
C ASN A 223 -17.53 34.72 6.25
N PRO A 224 -16.93 33.53 6.43
CA PRO A 224 -17.32 32.64 7.52
C PRO A 224 -16.98 33.25 8.90
N LEU A 225 -17.69 32.83 9.94
CA LEU A 225 -17.36 33.13 11.34
C LEU A 225 -16.00 32.56 11.75
N PHE A 226 -15.68 31.35 11.29
CA PHE A 226 -14.34 30.77 11.40
C PHE A 226 -14.07 29.78 10.26
N ILE A 227 -12.77 29.55 10.01
CA ILE A 227 -12.26 28.57 9.06
C ILE A 227 -11.16 27.76 9.74
N ASP A 228 -11.33 26.43 9.74
CA ASP A 228 -10.28 25.50 10.15
C ASP A 228 -9.77 24.74 8.92
N GLU A 229 -8.45 24.55 8.85
CA GLU A 229 -7.79 23.80 7.78
C GLU A 229 -7.15 22.53 8.34
N PHE A 230 -7.46 21.41 7.69
CA PHE A 230 -6.96 20.09 8.08
C PHE A 230 -6.24 19.43 6.90
N PRO A 231 -5.11 18.73 7.15
CA PRO A 231 -4.58 17.79 6.17
C PRO A 231 -5.59 16.66 5.97
N MET A 232 -5.59 16.06 4.79
CA MET A 232 -6.36 14.84 4.55
C MET A 232 -5.50 13.60 4.78
N GLU A 233 -6.12 12.59 5.37
CA GLU A 233 -5.52 11.27 5.46
C GLU A 233 -5.58 10.55 4.12
N LEU A 234 -4.60 9.68 3.88
CA LEU A 234 -4.50 8.85 2.67
C LEU A 234 -5.78 8.06 2.37
N GLU A 235 -6.42 7.53 3.41
CA GLU A 235 -7.67 6.78 3.30
C GLU A 235 -8.82 7.67 2.82
N GLU A 236 -8.91 8.91 3.30
CA GLU A 236 -9.94 9.86 2.85
C GLU A 236 -9.77 10.26 1.38
N ILE A 237 -8.52 10.40 0.92
CA ILE A 237 -8.20 10.74 -0.47
C ILE A 237 -8.57 9.57 -1.39
N PHE A 238 -8.22 8.35 -1.00
CA PHE A 238 -8.61 7.16 -1.74
C PHE A 238 -10.12 7.02 -1.86
N LEU A 239 -10.86 7.22 -0.77
CA LEU A 239 -12.33 7.20 -0.80
C LEU A 239 -12.86 8.25 -1.78
N GLN A 240 -12.29 9.45 -1.82
CA GLN A 240 -12.70 10.49 -2.77
C GLN A 240 -12.41 10.12 -4.23
N GLU A 241 -11.27 9.48 -4.52
CA GLU A 241 -10.92 9.05 -5.87
C GLU A 241 -11.68 7.78 -6.33
N THR A 242 -12.34 7.07 -5.40
CA THR A 242 -13.09 5.84 -5.70
C THR A 242 -14.61 6.00 -5.59
N GLU A 243 -15.10 6.98 -4.84
CA GLU A 243 -16.52 7.33 -4.70
C GLU A 243 -17.18 7.79 -6.01
N ASP A 244 -16.41 8.14 -7.05
CA ASP A 244 -16.95 8.33 -8.42
C ASP A 244 -17.67 7.07 -8.97
N LYS A 245 -17.55 5.90 -8.31
CA LYS A 245 -18.30 4.67 -8.62
C LYS A 245 -19.44 4.34 -7.67
N SER A 246 -19.61 5.04 -6.53
CA SER A 246 -20.74 4.76 -5.62
C SER A 246 -22.10 5.15 -6.23
N ASP A 247 -22.11 6.06 -7.20
CA ASP A 247 -23.29 6.44 -7.98
C ASP A 247 -23.85 5.29 -8.84
N GLU A 248 -23.10 4.19 -9.04
CA GLU A 248 -23.59 2.98 -9.70
C GLU A 248 -24.37 2.06 -8.74
N ILE A 249 -24.05 2.05 -7.44
CA ILE A 249 -24.73 1.20 -6.44
C ILE A 249 -26.16 1.69 -6.19
N SER A 250 -26.38 3.00 -6.18
CA SER A 250 -27.71 3.61 -6.05
C SER A 250 -28.66 3.23 -7.18
N LYS A 251 -28.13 2.84 -8.36
CA LYS A 251 -28.91 2.41 -9.52
C LYS A 251 -29.18 0.90 -9.56
N VAL A 252 -28.66 0.13 -8.61
CA VAL A 252 -28.88 -1.33 -8.57
C VAL A 252 -30.31 -1.68 -8.14
N PHE A 253 -30.98 -0.76 -7.45
CA PHE A 253 -32.36 -0.93 -6.97
C PHE A 253 -33.36 0.06 -7.59
N GLU A 254 -32.98 0.77 -8.67
CA GLU A 254 -33.88 1.55 -9.53
C GLU A 254 -34.32 0.73 -10.75
#